data_AF-A0A8S8YPA1-F1
#
_entry.id   AF-A0A8S8YPA1-F1
#
_cell.length_a   1.000
_cell.length_b   1.000
_cell.length_c   1.000
_cell.angle_alpha   90.00
_cell.angle_beta   90.00
_cell.angle_gamma   90.00
#
_symmetry.space_group_name_H-M   'P 1'
#
loop_
_entity.id
_entity.type
_entity.pdbx_description
1 polymer ?
#
loop_
_entity_poly.entity_id
_entity_poly.type
_entity_poly.pdbx_seq_one_letter_code
_entity_poly.pdbx_strand_id
1 'polypeptide(L)'
;MVHRKKVNEVKQSRSEKTYTIRFRGDGIDDQEKAEEAILSLSGQIIDQETPRRVSHRRASKTRRRKVTSIDKVSFDGEEIEVTLRCEAGTYVKELVHSDEGRTTPSVQSVLDADCEVIWLDVLEIHDD
;
A
#
# COMPACT_ATOMS: atom_id res chain seq x y z
N MET A 1 -5.21 27.55 8.97
CA MET A 1 -4.74 27.01 10.27
C MET A 1 -5.48 25.70 10.53
N VAL A 2 -4.95 24.56 10.08
CA VAL A 2 -5.59 23.27 10.30
C VAL A 2 -5.37 22.88 11.77
N HIS A 3 -6.47 22.71 12.51
CA HIS A 3 -6.44 22.54 13.96
C HIS A 3 -5.68 21.26 14.33
N ARG A 4 -4.57 21.42 15.08
CA ARG A 4 -3.69 20.36 15.61
C ARG A 4 -4.43 19.25 16.37
N LYS A 5 -5.66 19.53 16.86
CA LYS A 5 -6.59 18.56 17.48
C LYS A 5 -7.10 17.51 16.48
N LYS A 6 -7.59 17.92 15.30
CA LYS A 6 -8.10 17.01 14.26
C LYS A 6 -7.03 16.03 13.77
N VAL A 7 -5.78 16.50 13.67
CA VAL A 7 -4.65 15.65 13.27
C VAL A 7 -4.35 14.56 14.31
N ASN A 8 -4.61 14.78 15.60
CA ASN A 8 -4.36 13.78 16.64
C ASN A 8 -5.47 12.73 16.74
N GLU A 9 -6.74 13.08 16.50
CA GLU A 9 -7.85 12.11 16.43
C GLU A 9 -7.68 11.16 15.23
N VAL A 10 -7.38 11.70 14.04
CA VAL A 10 -7.05 10.92 12.84
C VAL A 10 -5.82 10.01 13.04
N LYS A 11 -4.88 10.39 13.90
CA LYS A 11 -3.69 9.59 14.24
C LYS A 11 -3.98 8.45 15.22
N GLN A 12 -5.08 8.49 15.96
CA GLN A 12 -5.45 7.46 16.92
C GLN A 12 -6.55 6.53 16.42
N SER A 13 -7.31 6.93 15.39
CA SER A 13 -8.34 6.07 14.84
C SER A 13 -7.70 4.82 14.20
N ARG A 14 -8.11 3.64 14.69
CA ARG A 14 -7.78 2.33 14.09
C ARG A 14 -8.59 2.09 12.80
N SER A 15 -9.23 3.13 12.31
CA SER A 15 -10.00 3.22 11.09
C SER A 15 -9.19 2.82 9.88
N GLU A 16 -9.80 1.97 9.07
CA GLU A 16 -9.33 1.67 7.73
C GLU A 16 -9.25 2.95 6.90
N LYS A 17 -8.39 2.93 5.90
CA LYS A 17 -8.13 4.09 5.04
C LYS A 17 -8.09 3.63 3.59
N THR A 18 -8.67 4.45 2.72
CA THR A 18 -8.56 4.30 1.27
C THR A 18 -7.47 5.22 0.76
N TYR A 19 -6.62 4.68 -0.10
CA TYR A 19 -5.51 5.37 -0.72
C TYR A 19 -5.59 5.23 -2.23
N THR A 20 -4.98 6.19 -2.93
CA THR A 20 -4.53 5.99 -4.31
C THR A 20 -3.01 6.06 -4.31
N ILE A 21 -2.37 5.05 -4.91
CA ILE A 21 -0.92 4.99 -5.07
C ILE A 21 -0.58 4.84 -6.54
N ARG A 22 0.37 5.64 -7.02
CA ARG A 22 0.93 5.53 -8.37
C ARG A 22 2.40 5.15 -8.30
N PHE A 23 2.79 4.19 -9.13
CA PHE A 23 4.13 3.64 -9.19
C PHE A 23 4.51 3.23 -10.61
N ARG A 24 5.79 3.11 -10.90
CA ARG A 24 6.30 2.49 -12.14
C ARG A 24 6.54 1.01 -11.88
N GLY A 25 6.14 0.15 -12.81
CA GLY A 25 6.49 -1.27 -12.81
C GLY A 25 7.36 -1.60 -14.02
N ASP A 26 8.55 -2.14 -13.78
CA ASP A 26 9.50 -2.44 -14.86
C ASP A 26 9.19 -3.77 -15.54
N GLY A 27 9.15 -3.79 -16.88
CA GLY A 27 9.03 -5.03 -17.66
C GLY A 27 7.65 -5.68 -17.64
N ILE A 28 6.57 -4.90 -17.46
CA ILE A 28 5.20 -5.42 -17.53
C ILE A 28 4.72 -5.45 -18.98
N ASP A 29 4.76 -6.64 -19.57
CA ASP A 29 4.37 -6.86 -20.97
C ASP A 29 2.86 -7.18 -21.15
N ASP A 30 2.18 -7.57 -20.06
CA ASP A 30 0.77 -7.98 -20.06
C ASP A 30 0.01 -7.26 -18.93
N GLN A 31 -0.71 -6.20 -19.29
CA GLN A 31 -1.45 -5.36 -18.34
C GLN A 31 -2.65 -6.09 -17.73
N GLU A 32 -3.31 -6.99 -18.47
CA GLU A 32 -4.47 -7.74 -17.96
C GLU A 32 -4.01 -8.72 -16.89
N LYS A 33 -2.95 -9.48 -17.17
CA LYS A 33 -2.34 -10.38 -16.18
C LYS A 33 -1.80 -9.62 -14.96
N ALA A 34 -1.19 -8.46 -15.17
CA ALA A 34 -0.71 -7.61 -14.08
C ALA A 34 -1.87 -7.09 -13.20
N GLU A 35 -2.98 -6.68 -13.81
CA GLU A 35 -4.19 -6.29 -13.11
C GLU A 35 -4.73 -7.44 -12.25
N GLU A 36 -4.88 -8.63 -12.82
CA GLU A 36 -5.33 -9.82 -12.08
C GLU A 36 -4.41 -10.15 -10.90
N ALA A 37 -3.09 -10.08 -11.11
CA ALA A 37 -2.10 -10.31 -10.07
C ALA A 37 -2.21 -9.29 -8.93
N ILE A 38 -2.36 -8.00 -9.24
CA ILE A 38 -2.59 -6.95 -8.24
C ILE A 38 -3.90 -7.20 -7.49
N LEU A 39 -5.00 -7.46 -8.21
CA LEU A 39 -6.32 -7.70 -7.64
C LEU A 39 -6.34 -8.93 -6.72
N SER A 40 -5.46 -9.91 -6.94
CA SER A 40 -5.31 -11.08 -6.06
C SER A 40 -4.91 -10.75 -4.61
N LEU A 41 -4.39 -9.54 -4.37
CA LEU A 41 -4.09 -9.03 -3.03
C LEU A 41 -5.33 -8.53 -2.28
N SER A 42 -6.45 -8.30 -2.97
CA SER A 42 -7.71 -7.89 -2.37
C SER A 42 -8.19 -8.94 -1.35
N GLY A 43 -8.48 -8.50 -0.13
CA GLY A 43 -8.89 -9.37 0.98
C GLY A 43 -7.74 -10.12 1.68
N GLN A 44 -6.51 -10.04 1.18
CA GLN A 44 -5.38 -10.79 1.71
C GLN A 44 -4.85 -10.21 3.02
N ILE A 45 -4.27 -11.11 3.83
CA ILE A 45 -3.42 -10.73 4.97
C ILE A 45 -1.98 -10.68 4.50
N ILE A 46 -1.32 -9.56 4.75
CA ILE A 46 0.10 -9.33 4.48
C ILE A 46 0.89 -9.26 5.79
N ASP A 47 2.11 -9.75 5.78
CA ASP A 47 3.09 -9.58 6.84
C ASP A 47 4.03 -8.41 6.49
N GLN A 48 4.03 -7.38 7.33
CA GLN A 48 4.91 -6.20 7.16
C GLN A 48 5.87 -6.06 8.32
N GLU A 49 7.17 -6.16 8.06
CA GLU A 49 8.15 -5.69 9.02
C GLU A 49 8.13 -4.16 9.14
N THR A 50 8.58 -3.63 10.27
CA THR A 50 8.76 -2.18 10.47
C THR A 50 9.66 -1.62 9.37
N PRO A 51 9.17 -0.75 8.44
CA PRO A 51 9.94 -0.31 7.27
C PRO A 51 11.28 0.34 7.60
N ARG A 52 12.26 0.18 6.71
CA ARG A 52 13.64 0.67 6.96
C ARG A 52 13.65 2.16 7.25
N ARG A 53 12.88 2.94 6.48
CA ARG A 53 12.73 4.41 6.64
C ARG A 53 12.20 4.86 8.01
N VAL A 54 11.56 3.99 8.79
CA VAL A 54 11.05 4.30 10.14
C VAL A 54 11.68 3.47 11.25
N SER A 55 12.62 2.58 10.92
CA SER A 55 13.29 1.69 11.87
C SER A 55 13.94 2.44 13.05
N HIS A 56 14.54 3.61 12.79
CA HIS A 56 15.13 4.46 13.83
C HIS A 56 14.11 5.01 14.86
N ARG A 57 12.81 4.98 14.57
CA ARG A 57 11.75 5.50 15.46
C ARG A 57 10.83 4.41 16.01
N ARG A 58 10.90 3.19 15.49
CA ARG A 58 9.96 2.12 15.81
C ARG A 58 10.70 0.82 16.02
N ALA A 59 10.26 0.06 17.02
CA ALA A 59 10.77 -1.29 17.25
C ALA A 59 10.67 -2.14 15.98
N SER A 60 11.74 -2.89 15.69
CA SER A 60 11.72 -3.91 14.65
C SER A 60 10.69 -4.98 15.02
N LYS A 61 9.66 -5.15 14.19
CA LYS A 61 8.54 -6.07 14.42
C LYS A 61 7.79 -6.32 13.13
N THR A 62 7.38 -7.57 12.91
CA THR A 62 6.42 -7.96 11.87
C THR A 62 4.99 -7.78 12.35
N ARG A 63 4.14 -7.20 11.50
CA ARG A 63 2.73 -6.95 11.77
C ARG A 63 1.90 -7.48 10.62
N ARG A 64 0.94 -8.35 10.94
CA ARG A 64 -0.12 -8.73 10.01
C ARG A 64 -1.07 -7.57 9.76
N ARG A 65 -1.36 -7.30 8.50
CA ARG A 65 -2.31 -6.27 8.05
C ARG A 65 -3.21 -6.85 6.98
N LYS A 66 -4.45 -6.41 6.93
CA LYS A 66 -5.35 -6.78 5.84
C LYS A 66 -5.39 -5.68 4.77
N VAL A 67 -5.21 -6.09 3.51
CA VAL A 67 -5.66 -5.32 2.35
C VAL A 67 -7.14 -5.63 2.20
N THR A 68 -7.99 -4.68 2.58
CA THR A 68 -9.44 -4.89 2.69
C THR A 68 -10.07 -5.04 1.31
N SER A 69 -9.75 -4.12 0.40
CA SER A 69 -10.15 -4.19 -1.00
C SER A 69 -9.13 -3.49 -1.90
N ILE A 70 -9.11 -3.89 -3.17
CA ILE A 70 -8.52 -3.13 -4.27
C ILE A 70 -9.67 -2.84 -5.22
N ASP A 71 -9.96 -1.56 -5.39
CA ASP A 71 -11.19 -1.10 -6.05
C ASP A 71 -10.93 -0.69 -7.51
N LYS A 72 -9.69 -0.33 -7.83
CA LYS A 72 -9.29 0.08 -9.18
C LYS A 72 -7.80 -0.19 -9.41
N VAL A 73 -7.48 -0.68 -10.60
CA VAL A 73 -6.14 -0.71 -11.18
C VAL A 73 -6.23 -0.03 -12.56
N SER A 74 -5.26 0.82 -12.90
CA SER A 74 -5.21 1.43 -14.23
C SER A 74 -3.77 1.68 -14.66
N PHE A 75 -3.55 1.62 -15.97
CA PHE A 75 -2.23 1.73 -16.59
C PHE A 75 -2.14 2.97 -17.48
N ASP A 76 -0.97 3.61 -17.45
CA ASP A 76 -0.59 4.74 -18.30
C ASP A 76 0.88 4.54 -18.70
N GLY A 77 1.08 3.82 -19.80
CA GLY A 77 2.41 3.30 -20.17
C GLY A 77 2.95 2.34 -19.11
N GLU A 78 4.10 2.66 -18.53
CA GLU A 78 4.76 1.90 -17.45
C GLU A 78 4.27 2.28 -16.04
N GLU A 79 3.42 3.31 -15.96
CA GLU A 79 2.87 3.77 -14.69
C GLU A 79 1.55 3.08 -14.38
N ILE A 80 1.41 2.67 -13.13
CA ILE A 80 0.28 1.91 -12.61
C ILE A 80 -0.28 2.70 -11.43
N GLU A 81 -1.59 2.91 -11.45
CA GLU A 81 -2.33 3.55 -10.37
C GLU A 81 -3.30 2.54 -9.75
N VAL A 82 -3.23 2.40 -8.43
CA VAL A 82 -4.06 1.48 -7.66
C VAL A 82 -4.81 2.25 -6.57
N THR A 83 -6.12 2.04 -6.50
CA THR A 83 -6.95 2.48 -5.38
C THR A 83 -7.26 1.30 -4.49
N LEU A 84 -6.93 1.41 -3.21
CA LEU A 84 -7.03 0.31 -2.24
C LEU A 84 -7.44 0.80 -0.86
N ARG A 85 -8.21 -0.05 -0.16
CA ARG A 85 -8.56 0.11 1.25
C ARG A 85 -7.77 -0.88 2.09
N CYS A 86 -7.21 -0.43 3.21
CA CYS A 86 -6.45 -1.30 4.11
C CYS A 86 -6.59 -0.90 5.58
N GLU A 87 -6.21 -1.84 6.46
CA GLU A 87 -6.21 -1.64 7.90
C GLU A 87 -5.31 -0.47 8.35
N ALA A 88 -5.66 0.15 9.47
CA ALA A 88 -4.86 1.21 10.05
C ALA A 88 -3.41 0.78 10.32
N GLY A 89 -2.48 1.64 9.91
CA GLY A 89 -1.05 1.41 10.08
C GLY A 89 -0.45 0.42 9.10
N THR A 90 -1.16 0.09 8.01
CA THR A 90 -0.57 -0.53 6.83
C THR A 90 0.43 0.43 6.20
N TYR A 91 1.60 -0.09 5.86
CA TYR A 91 2.66 0.64 5.18
C TYR A 91 2.45 0.53 3.67
N VAL A 92 1.61 1.40 3.10
CA VAL A 92 1.12 1.27 1.70
C VAL A 92 2.25 1.36 0.66
N LYS A 93 3.26 2.21 0.88
CA LYS A 93 4.43 2.26 -0.02
C LYS A 93 5.15 0.92 -0.05
N GLU A 94 5.37 0.36 1.14
CA GLU A 94 6.07 -0.92 1.30
C GLU A 94 5.23 -2.13 0.86
N LEU A 95 3.90 -2.02 0.85
CA LEU A 95 3.03 -2.98 0.16
C LEU A 95 3.28 -2.97 -1.36
N VAL A 96 3.66 -1.83 -1.95
CA VAL A 96 4.00 -1.74 -3.37
C VAL A 96 5.41 -2.27 -3.65
N HIS A 97 6.44 -1.64 -3.08
CA HIS A 97 7.85 -1.90 -3.41
C HIS A 97 8.54 -2.98 -2.55
N SER A 98 7.79 -3.65 -1.68
CA SER A 98 8.25 -4.71 -0.77
C SER A 98 9.27 -4.32 0.32
N ASP A 99 9.95 -3.16 0.24
CA ASP A 99 11.06 -2.75 1.12
C ASP A 99 12.16 -3.82 1.19
N GLU A 100 12.55 -4.35 0.02
CA GLU A 100 13.50 -5.47 -0.14
C GLU A 100 13.03 -6.76 0.57
N GLY A 101 11.79 -7.19 0.28
CA GLY A 101 11.24 -8.46 0.79
C GLY A 101 10.66 -8.39 2.21
N ARG A 102 10.51 -7.19 2.77
CA ARG A 102 10.02 -6.96 4.15
C ARG A 102 8.51 -6.82 4.23
N THR A 103 7.82 -6.87 3.10
CA THR A 103 6.38 -7.07 2.99
C THR A 103 6.07 -8.30 2.14
N THR A 104 5.25 -9.21 2.66
CA THR A 104 4.86 -10.43 1.94
C THR A 104 3.40 -10.82 2.24
N PRO A 105 2.56 -11.07 1.21
CA PRO A 105 2.79 -10.72 -0.19
C PRO A 105 2.81 -9.19 -0.41
N SER A 106 3.34 -8.76 -1.55
CA SER A 106 3.48 -7.36 -2.01
C SER A 106 3.14 -7.23 -3.50
N VAL A 107 2.89 -6.01 -3.99
CA VAL A 107 2.64 -5.77 -5.42
C VAL A 107 3.83 -6.20 -6.27
N GLN A 108 5.05 -5.78 -5.90
CA GLN A 108 6.29 -6.22 -6.54
C GLN A 108 6.39 -7.75 -6.61
N SER A 109 6.06 -8.47 -5.53
CA SER A 109 6.14 -9.94 -5.54
C SER A 109 5.06 -10.63 -6.38
N VAL A 110 3.86 -10.05 -6.54
CA VAL A 110 2.80 -10.67 -7.38
C VAL A 110 2.98 -10.33 -8.85
N LEU A 111 3.62 -9.19 -9.15
CA LEU A 111 4.00 -8.80 -10.51
C LEU A 111 5.30 -9.45 -10.99
N ASP A 112 6.12 -9.96 -10.07
CA ASP A 112 7.50 -10.42 -10.34
C ASP A 112 8.34 -9.32 -11.03
N ALA A 113 8.14 -8.07 -10.59
CA ALA A 113 8.70 -6.88 -11.20
C ALA A 113 9.03 -5.82 -10.13
N ASP A 114 10.16 -5.14 -10.30
CA ASP A 114 10.52 -4.01 -9.45
C ASP A 114 9.49 -2.88 -9.57
N CYS A 115 9.11 -2.32 -8.42
CA CYS A 115 8.07 -1.29 -8.35
C CYS A 115 8.61 -0.02 -7.67
N GLU A 116 8.62 1.11 -8.38
CA GLU A 116 9.06 2.41 -7.85
C GLU A 116 7.86 3.31 -7.56
N VAL A 117 7.63 3.66 -6.28
CA VAL A 117 6.51 4.54 -5.89
C VAL A 117 6.77 5.99 -6.31
N ILE A 118 5.87 6.53 -7.13
CA ILE A 118 5.90 7.93 -7.58
C ILE A 118 5.21 8.82 -6.55
N TRP A 119 3.95 8.51 -6.21
CA TRP A 119 3.20 9.25 -5.19
C TRP A 119 2.14 8.38 -4.50
N LEU A 120 1.68 8.85 -3.35
CA LEU A 120 0.64 8.22 -2.54
C LEU A 120 -0.25 9.34 -1.99
N ASP A 121 -1.56 9.18 -2.14
CA ASP A 121 -2.56 10.06 -1.54
C ASP A 121 -3.56 9.29 -0.67
N VAL A 122 -4.13 9.97 0.33
CA VAL A 122 -5.17 9.42 1.22
C VAL A 122 -6.52 9.96 0.74
N LEU A 123 -7.35 9.08 0.19
CA LEU A 123 -8.68 9.48 -0.30
C LEU A 123 -9.70 9.58 0.83
N GLU A 124 -9.74 8.58 1.70
CA GLU A 124 -10.79 8.47 2.71
C GLU A 124 -10.26 7.85 4.01
N ILE A 125 -10.82 8.32 5.12
CA ILE A 125 -10.63 7.74 6.44
C ILE A 125 -12.00 7.22 6.90
N HIS A 126 -12.09 5.92 7.13
CA HIS A 126 -13.33 5.24 7.52
C HIS A 126 -13.51 5.32 9.04
N ASP A 127 -13.76 6.53 9.56
CA ASP A 127 -14.09 6.76 10.97
C ASP A 127 -15.60 6.53 11.18
N ASP A 128 -15.97 5.48 11.93
CA ASP A 128 -17.32 5.34 12.52
C ASP A 128 -17.49 6.25 13.76
#